data_AF-A0A933I1J9-F1
#
_entry.id   AF-A0A933I1J9-F1
#
_cell.length_a   1.000
_cell.length_b   1.000
_cell.length_c   1.000
_cell.angle_alpha   90.00
_cell.angle_beta   90.00
_cell.angle_gamma   90.00
#
_symmetry.space_group_name_H-M   'P 1'
#
loop_
_entity.id
_entity.type
_entity.pdbx_description
1 polymer ?
#
loop_
_entity_poly.entity_id
_entity_poly.type
_entity_poly.pdbx_seq_one_letter_code
_entity_poly.pdbx_strand_id
1 'polypeptide(L)'
;MKNEVRRPTMTKLALAALATAFLGTSAQASGLEGLFQTDMVFASAVNEAVTRYEAKDVLRETPECAFLDYKYFRQFDLIEAVTMLQPCMEGVSRRSGMNLKAEAGMVRPASEEAGPVMGVVIKTGEAPIASQGMRNLSYSLKQRNWELLGHPVLVRRASDEEAAKKSAAQESLDSCLLTTVLRKIESGADFIRAYGRCITSDANLKVKELRPAPGRELGVLALSSASEVVVAALNGTVSVNAENGLVTVLIIAYPETYSLPK
;
A
#
# COMPACT_ATOMS: atom_id res chain seq x y z
N MET A 1 -23.35 -40.47 -0.83
CA MET A 1 -23.50 -39.77 -2.13
C MET A 1 -22.09 -39.47 -2.64
N LYS A 2 -21.75 -39.99 -3.82
CA LYS A 2 -20.39 -39.93 -4.41
C LYS A 2 -20.28 -38.66 -5.24
N ASN A 3 -19.35 -37.76 -4.93
CA ASN A 3 -19.06 -36.60 -5.77
C ASN A 3 -17.78 -36.83 -6.56
N GLU A 4 -17.93 -36.81 -7.88
CA GLU A 4 -16.90 -37.00 -8.89
C GLU A 4 -15.91 -35.83 -8.94
N VAL A 5 -14.63 -36.17 -9.01
CA VAL A 5 -13.51 -35.24 -9.24
C VAL A 5 -13.30 -35.11 -10.75
N ARG A 6 -13.61 -33.95 -11.33
CA ARG A 6 -13.24 -33.61 -12.72
C ARG A 6 -11.92 -32.84 -12.76
N ARG A 7 -10.91 -33.43 -13.39
CA ARG A 7 -9.63 -32.78 -13.75
C ARG A 7 -9.77 -32.05 -15.10
N PRO A 8 -9.33 -30.79 -15.24
CA PRO A 8 -9.15 -30.19 -16.55
C PRO A 8 -7.78 -30.53 -17.15
N THR A 9 -7.85 -30.91 -18.42
CA THR A 9 -6.78 -31.28 -19.35
C THR A 9 -5.89 -30.09 -19.74
N MET A 10 -4.58 -30.34 -19.78
CA MET A 10 -3.56 -29.45 -20.34
C MET A 10 -3.72 -29.30 -21.86
N THR A 11 -3.92 -28.08 -22.33
CA THR A 11 -3.85 -27.74 -23.76
C THR A 11 -2.45 -27.22 -24.08
N LYS A 12 -1.69 -28.01 -24.84
CA LYS A 12 -0.40 -27.64 -25.42
C LYS A 12 -0.64 -26.62 -26.53
N LEU A 13 -0.02 -25.43 -26.43
CA LEU A 13 0.06 -24.47 -27.53
C LEU A 13 1.50 -24.41 -28.02
N ALA A 14 1.65 -24.75 -29.29
CA ALA A 14 2.91 -24.96 -29.98
C ALA A 14 3.54 -23.64 -30.46
N LEU A 15 4.87 -23.64 -30.43
CA LEU A 15 5.76 -22.71 -31.12
C LEU A 15 5.41 -22.60 -32.61
N ALA A 16 5.32 -21.37 -33.12
CA ALA A 16 5.48 -21.08 -34.54
C ALA A 16 6.62 -20.05 -34.68
N ALA A 17 7.79 -20.55 -35.05
CA ALA A 17 8.91 -19.75 -35.54
C ALA A 17 8.62 -19.34 -36.99
N LEU A 18 8.59 -18.04 -37.26
CA LEU A 18 8.61 -17.53 -38.63
C LEU A 18 9.92 -16.78 -38.85
N ALA A 19 10.89 -17.51 -39.40
CA ALA A 19 12.08 -16.94 -40.02
C ALA A 19 11.69 -16.51 -41.44
N THR A 20 11.70 -15.21 -41.72
CA THR A 20 11.61 -14.70 -43.10
C THR A 20 12.84 -13.86 -43.37
N ALA A 21 13.78 -14.47 -44.09
CA ALA A 21 14.89 -13.80 -44.73
C ALA A 21 14.35 -13.05 -45.97
N PHE A 22 14.61 -11.75 -46.06
CA PHE A 22 14.60 -11.03 -47.33
C PHE A 22 15.91 -10.27 -47.49
N LEU A 23 16.62 -10.65 -48.54
CA LEU A 23 17.82 -10.02 -49.07
C LEU A 23 17.45 -8.82 -49.93
N GLY A 24 18.28 -7.77 -49.86
CA GLY A 24 18.59 -6.93 -51.02
C GLY A 24 17.96 -5.55 -51.06
N THR A 25 18.72 -4.54 -50.63
CA THR A 25 19.11 -3.38 -51.46
C THR A 25 20.20 -2.58 -50.75
N SER A 26 21.40 -2.56 -51.32
CA SER A 26 22.50 -1.67 -50.95
C SER A 26 22.23 -0.27 -51.51
N ALA A 27 21.56 0.57 -50.73
CA ALA A 27 21.53 2.01 -50.93
C ALA A 27 22.55 2.65 -49.98
N GLN A 28 23.45 3.45 -50.53
CA GLN A 28 24.50 4.17 -49.81
C GLN A 28 23.86 5.14 -48.80
N ALA A 29 23.99 4.84 -47.50
CA ALA A 29 23.60 5.72 -46.41
C ALA A 29 24.84 6.40 -45.80
N SER A 30 25.51 7.23 -46.59
CA SER A 30 26.48 8.20 -46.06
C SER A 30 25.68 9.34 -45.42
N GLY A 31 25.31 9.18 -44.15
CA GLY A 31 24.54 10.20 -43.43
C GLY A 31 23.84 9.76 -42.14
N LEU A 32 24.07 8.55 -41.64
CA LEU A 32 23.43 8.04 -40.40
C LEU A 32 24.42 7.67 -39.28
N GLU A 33 25.72 7.86 -39.46
CA GLU A 33 26.72 7.52 -38.44
C GLU A 33 26.64 8.40 -37.18
N GLY A 34 25.96 9.54 -37.26
CA GLY A 34 25.66 10.40 -36.09
C GLY A 34 24.42 10.01 -35.29
N LEU A 35 23.47 9.25 -35.86
CA LEU A 35 22.23 8.83 -35.17
C LEU A 35 22.41 7.57 -34.32
N PHE A 36 23.32 6.67 -34.72
CA PHE A 36 23.62 5.47 -33.93
C PHE A 36 24.38 5.77 -32.63
N GLN A 37 25.15 6.85 -32.56
CA GLN A 37 25.78 7.27 -31.30
C GLN A 37 24.75 7.85 -30.32
N THR A 38 23.77 8.61 -30.81
CA THR A 38 22.68 9.11 -29.95
C THR A 38 21.78 7.99 -29.42
N ASP A 39 21.52 6.95 -30.22
CA ASP A 39 20.69 5.81 -29.79
C ASP A 39 21.36 4.97 -28.69
N MET A 40 22.70 4.79 -28.73
CA MET A 40 23.42 4.11 -27.65
C MET A 40 23.48 4.94 -26.36
N VAL A 41 23.58 6.27 -26.47
CA VAL A 41 23.56 7.18 -25.30
C VAL A 41 22.16 7.29 -24.70
N PHE A 42 21.11 7.27 -25.52
CA PHE A 42 19.74 7.23 -25.02
C PHE A 42 19.42 5.88 -24.39
N ALA A 43 19.76 4.76 -25.04
CA ALA A 43 19.55 3.43 -24.49
C ALA A 43 20.31 3.23 -23.17
N SER A 44 21.55 3.73 -23.04
CA SER A 44 22.29 3.66 -21.79
C SER A 44 21.69 4.57 -20.71
N ALA A 45 21.27 5.79 -21.04
CA ALA A 45 20.63 6.71 -20.10
C ALA A 45 19.26 6.19 -19.63
N VAL A 46 18.46 5.57 -20.51
CA VAL A 46 17.19 4.94 -20.16
C VAL A 46 17.44 3.70 -19.31
N ASN A 47 18.41 2.85 -19.66
CA ASN A 47 18.73 1.68 -18.87
C ASN A 47 19.25 2.06 -17.47
N GLU A 48 20.09 3.10 -17.37
CA GLU A 48 20.56 3.62 -16.08
C GLU A 48 19.40 4.22 -15.27
N ALA A 49 18.48 4.93 -15.91
CA ALA A 49 17.28 5.43 -15.24
C ALA A 49 16.40 4.27 -14.75
N VAL A 50 16.13 3.26 -15.58
CA VAL A 50 15.29 2.10 -15.24
C VAL A 50 15.91 1.25 -14.13
N THR A 51 17.22 0.98 -14.19
CA THR A 51 17.94 0.21 -13.16
C THR A 51 17.93 0.90 -11.79
N ARG A 52 17.84 2.24 -11.72
CA ARG A 52 17.62 2.95 -10.45
C ARG A 52 16.22 2.70 -9.85
N TYR A 53 15.25 2.35 -10.69
CA TYR A 53 13.89 2.03 -10.25
C TYR A 53 13.66 0.54 -9.96
N GLU A 54 14.57 -0.35 -10.36
CA GLU A 54 14.50 -1.77 -10.01
C GLU A 54 14.43 -1.96 -8.50
N ALA A 55 13.46 -2.75 -8.07
CA ALA A 55 13.26 -3.05 -6.66
C ALA A 55 14.34 -4.02 -6.19
N LYS A 56 14.99 -3.69 -5.07
CA LYS A 56 16.08 -4.48 -4.50
C LYS A 56 15.61 -5.25 -3.27
N ASP A 57 16.16 -6.43 -3.05
CA ASP A 57 15.93 -7.21 -1.83
C ASP A 57 16.76 -6.62 -0.68
N VAL A 58 16.24 -5.57 -0.05
CA VAL A 58 16.90 -4.85 1.04
C VAL A 58 17.14 -5.73 2.26
N LEU A 59 16.30 -6.75 2.49
CA LEU A 59 16.51 -7.73 3.56
C LEU A 59 17.76 -8.58 3.27
N ARG A 60 17.91 -9.09 2.04
CA ARG A 60 19.10 -9.87 1.66
C ARG A 60 20.39 -9.05 1.63
N GLU A 61 20.31 -7.78 1.26
CA GLU A 61 21.47 -6.88 1.20
C GLU A 61 21.97 -6.42 2.59
N THR A 62 21.15 -6.58 3.63
CA THR A 62 21.45 -6.13 5.00
C THR A 62 22.06 -7.29 5.80
N PRO A 63 23.34 -7.22 6.21
CA PRO A 63 24.01 -8.33 6.90
C PRO A 63 23.30 -8.80 8.16
N GLU A 64 22.69 -7.87 8.91
CA GLU A 64 21.92 -8.15 10.12
C GLU A 64 20.68 -9.00 9.85
N CYS A 65 20.22 -9.08 8.59
CA CYS A 65 19.06 -9.85 8.16
C CYS A 65 19.44 -11.21 7.53
N ALA A 66 20.73 -11.58 7.48
CA ALA A 66 21.19 -12.78 6.79
C ALA A 66 20.56 -14.08 7.32
N PHE A 67 20.06 -14.07 8.56
CA PHE A 67 19.42 -15.22 9.18
C PHE A 67 18.01 -15.52 8.63
N LEU A 68 17.34 -14.55 7.97
CA LEU A 68 15.96 -14.72 7.50
C LEU A 68 15.79 -15.82 6.45
N ASP A 69 16.84 -16.13 5.71
CA ASP A 69 16.82 -17.11 4.63
C ASP A 69 17.32 -18.50 5.07
N TYR A 70 17.63 -18.66 6.37
CA TYR A 70 18.05 -19.95 6.91
C TYR A 70 16.87 -20.90 7.09
N LYS A 71 17.12 -22.18 6.81
CA LYS A 71 16.17 -23.25 7.13
C LYS A 71 16.35 -23.65 8.59
N TYR A 72 15.38 -23.30 9.42
CA TYR A 72 15.38 -23.65 10.82
C TYR A 72 14.70 -25.00 11.06
N PHE A 73 15.26 -25.79 11.97
CA PHE A 73 14.69 -27.08 12.38
C PHE A 73 13.46 -26.94 13.28
N ARG A 74 13.28 -25.77 13.91
CA ARG A 74 12.12 -25.43 14.74
C ARG A 74 11.48 -24.14 14.23
N GLN A 75 10.16 -24.02 14.40
CA GLN A 75 9.46 -22.75 14.22
C GLN A 75 9.71 -21.86 15.44
N PHE A 76 10.05 -20.60 15.20
CA PHE A 76 10.17 -19.61 16.26
C PHE A 76 8.79 -19.24 16.77
N ASP A 77 8.66 -19.02 18.08
CA ASP A 77 7.45 -18.36 18.57
C ASP A 77 7.41 -16.90 18.06
N LEU A 78 6.24 -16.28 18.12
CA LEU A 78 6.05 -14.93 17.55
C LEU A 78 6.93 -13.87 18.25
N ILE A 79 7.12 -13.98 19.56
CA ILE A 79 7.86 -12.99 20.35
C ILE A 79 9.37 -13.15 20.10
N GLU A 80 9.84 -14.39 20.01
CA GLU A 80 11.19 -14.76 19.62
C GLU A 80 11.49 -14.25 18.20
N ALA A 81 10.56 -14.47 17.25
CA ALA A 81 10.68 -13.97 15.88
C ALA A 81 10.79 -12.44 15.82
N VAL A 82 9.92 -11.71 16.52
CA VAL A 82 9.96 -10.24 16.60
C VAL A 82 11.28 -9.75 17.22
N THR A 83 11.73 -10.40 18.29
CA THR A 83 12.99 -10.07 18.96
C THR A 83 14.19 -10.28 18.04
N MET A 84 14.22 -11.39 17.30
CA MET A 84 15.26 -11.68 16.32
C MET A 84 15.25 -10.71 15.14
N LEU A 85 14.07 -10.22 14.74
CA LEU A 85 13.92 -9.26 13.65
C LEU A 85 14.43 -7.84 14.00
N GLN A 86 14.53 -7.48 15.27
CA GLN A 86 14.84 -6.12 15.69
C GLN A 86 16.19 -5.60 15.13
N PRO A 87 17.33 -6.32 15.24
CA PRO A 87 18.60 -5.88 14.65
C PRO A 87 18.55 -5.76 13.13
N CYS A 88 17.80 -6.66 12.47
CA CYS A 88 17.57 -6.61 11.04
C CYS A 88 16.79 -5.34 10.63
N MET A 89 15.70 -5.02 11.33
CA MET A 89 14.92 -3.80 11.07
C MET A 89 15.76 -2.53 11.28
N GLU A 90 16.64 -2.51 12.29
CA GLU A 90 17.57 -1.40 12.52
C GLU A 90 18.60 -1.26 11.39
N GLY A 91 19.15 -2.38 10.89
CA GLY A 91 20.06 -2.39 9.74
C GLY A 91 19.40 -1.84 8.47
N VAL A 92 18.18 -2.32 8.18
CA VAL A 92 17.39 -1.83 7.03
C VAL A 92 17.03 -0.35 7.21
N SER A 93 16.72 0.07 8.44
CA SER A 93 16.40 1.46 8.76
C SER A 93 17.56 2.39 8.43
N ARG A 94 18.78 2.05 8.87
CA ARG A 94 19.99 2.81 8.57
C ARG A 94 20.24 2.95 7.07
N ARG A 95 20.02 1.87 6.30
CA ARG A 95 20.30 1.84 4.86
C ARG A 95 19.25 2.55 4.02
N SER A 96 17.98 2.43 4.41
CA SER A 96 16.85 2.97 3.64
C SER A 96 16.44 4.38 4.08
N GLY A 97 16.90 4.85 5.23
CA GLY A 97 16.47 6.11 5.84
C GLY A 97 15.05 6.06 6.42
N MET A 98 14.41 4.89 6.46
CA MET A 98 13.10 4.70 7.08
C MET A 98 13.26 4.28 8.54
N ASN A 99 12.38 4.72 9.43
CA ASN A 99 12.33 4.18 10.79
C ASN A 99 11.45 2.92 10.78
N LEU A 100 12.06 1.74 10.87
CA LEU A 100 11.37 0.46 10.88
C LEU A 100 11.41 -0.17 12.27
N LYS A 101 10.27 -0.68 12.74
CA LYS A 101 10.16 -1.47 13.97
C LYS A 101 9.31 -2.71 13.71
N ALA A 102 9.72 -3.85 14.22
CA ALA A 102 8.90 -5.07 14.20
C ALA A 102 8.15 -5.20 15.53
N GLU A 103 6.86 -5.51 15.47
CA GLU A 103 6.02 -5.76 16.63
C GLU A 103 5.11 -6.96 16.37
N ALA A 104 4.63 -7.61 17.43
CA ALA A 104 3.57 -8.61 17.31
C ALA A 104 2.22 -7.90 17.13
N GLY A 105 1.41 -8.34 16.17
CA GLY A 105 0.08 -7.75 15.97
C GLY A 105 -0.79 -8.56 15.01
N MET A 106 -2.04 -8.11 14.85
CA MET A 106 -2.98 -8.73 13.92
C MET A 106 -2.61 -8.40 12.47
N VAL A 107 -2.43 -9.44 11.67
CA VAL A 107 -2.12 -9.43 10.24
C VAL A 107 -3.23 -10.16 9.51
N ARG A 108 -3.69 -9.60 8.38
CA ARG A 108 -4.56 -10.35 7.47
C ARG A 108 -3.67 -11.03 6.44
N PRO A 109 -3.61 -12.38 6.42
CA PRO A 109 -2.78 -13.09 5.45
C PRO A 109 -3.30 -12.84 4.04
N ALA A 110 -2.48 -13.09 3.02
CA ALA A 110 -2.84 -12.85 1.62
C ALA A 110 -4.04 -13.68 1.14
N SER A 111 -4.39 -14.76 1.84
CA SER A 111 -5.63 -15.51 1.61
C SER A 111 -6.82 -14.72 2.18
N GLU A 112 -7.68 -14.19 1.30
CA GLU A 112 -8.83 -13.37 1.69
C GLU A 112 -9.83 -14.08 2.60
N GLU A 113 -9.89 -15.42 2.52
CA GLU A 113 -10.77 -16.30 3.27
C GLU A 113 -10.32 -16.51 4.72
N ALA A 114 -9.02 -16.31 5.01
CA ALA A 114 -8.51 -16.42 6.35
C ALA A 114 -8.76 -15.11 7.12
N GLY A 115 -9.40 -15.24 8.28
CA GLY A 115 -9.57 -14.15 9.23
C GLY A 115 -8.22 -13.57 9.70
N PRO A 116 -8.23 -12.45 10.43
CA PRO A 116 -7.00 -11.86 10.92
C PRO A 116 -6.30 -12.82 11.91
N VAL A 117 -5.00 -13.01 11.74
CA VAL A 117 -4.16 -13.88 12.57
C VAL A 117 -3.06 -13.08 13.25
N MET A 118 -2.51 -13.59 14.34
CA MET A 118 -1.32 -13.01 14.95
C MET A 118 -0.10 -13.19 14.03
N GLY A 119 0.67 -12.13 13.85
CA GLY A 119 1.85 -12.11 13.00
C GLY A 119 2.77 -10.93 13.31
N VAL A 120 3.71 -10.68 12.40
CA VAL A 120 4.68 -9.57 12.53
C VAL A 120 4.13 -8.33 11.84
N VAL A 121 4.02 -7.24 12.57
CA VAL A 121 3.71 -5.91 12.03
C VAL A 121 5.00 -5.11 11.95
N ILE A 122 5.44 -4.80 10.73
CA ILE A 122 6.55 -3.88 10.48
C ILE A 122 5.98 -2.47 10.43
N LYS A 123 6.15 -1.72 11.52
CA LYS A 123 5.81 -0.30 11.57
C LYS A 123 6.86 0.51 10.84
N THR A 124 6.42 1.30 9.87
CA THR A 124 7.26 2.33 9.26
C THR A 124 6.90 3.68 9.86
N GLY A 125 7.89 4.52 10.12
CA GLY A 125 7.67 5.94 10.43
C GLY A 125 7.01 6.70 9.28
N GLU A 126 7.19 8.01 9.25
CA GLU A 126 6.69 8.90 8.18
C GLU A 126 7.47 8.67 6.87
N ALA A 127 7.16 7.57 6.18
CA ALA A 127 7.71 7.24 4.88
C ALA A 127 6.65 7.42 3.78
N PRO A 128 6.94 8.15 2.69
CA PRO A 128 6.05 8.22 1.54
C PRO A 128 5.77 6.83 0.95
N ILE A 129 4.53 6.58 0.49
CA ILE A 129 4.13 5.28 -0.12
C ILE A 129 5.03 4.95 -1.31
N ALA A 130 5.33 5.95 -2.13
CA ALA A 130 6.15 5.81 -3.33
C ALA A 130 7.66 5.88 -3.06
N SER A 131 8.10 5.84 -1.80
CA SER A 131 9.53 5.88 -1.48
C SER A 131 10.26 4.63 -1.98
N GLN A 132 11.53 4.80 -2.38
CA GLN A 132 12.38 3.68 -2.79
C GLN A 132 12.53 2.64 -1.67
N GLY A 133 12.60 3.08 -0.42
CA GLY A 133 12.65 2.20 0.75
C GLY A 133 11.41 1.29 0.84
N MET A 134 10.21 1.85 0.71
CA MET A 134 8.96 1.08 0.77
C MET A 134 8.85 0.08 -0.40
N ARG A 135 9.26 0.48 -1.61
CA ARG A 135 9.30 -0.38 -2.78
C ARG A 135 10.24 -1.57 -2.58
N ASN A 136 11.46 -1.32 -2.10
CA ASN A 136 12.47 -2.34 -1.84
C ASN A 136 12.04 -3.29 -0.70
N LEU A 137 11.47 -2.74 0.39
CA LEU A 137 10.94 -3.54 1.48
C LEU A 137 9.81 -4.47 1.01
N SER A 138 8.83 -3.93 0.28
CA SER A 138 7.72 -4.70 -0.28
C SER A 138 8.21 -5.80 -1.22
N TYR A 139 9.20 -5.50 -2.05
CA TYR A 139 9.84 -6.50 -2.90
C TYR A 139 10.50 -7.61 -2.08
N SER A 140 11.26 -7.25 -1.04
CA SER A 140 11.95 -8.21 -0.16
C SER A 140 10.98 -9.14 0.58
N LEU A 141 9.85 -8.60 1.03
CA LEU A 141 8.78 -9.38 1.67
C LEU A 141 8.07 -10.28 0.67
N LYS A 142 7.82 -9.78 -0.55
CA LYS A 142 7.23 -10.59 -1.63
C LYS A 142 8.10 -11.80 -2.00
N GLN A 143 9.43 -11.66 -2.02
CA GLN A 143 10.35 -12.79 -2.23
C GLN A 143 10.23 -13.88 -1.15
N ARG A 144 9.68 -13.52 0.01
CA ARG A 144 9.46 -14.41 1.16
C ARG A 144 7.98 -14.70 1.39
N ASN A 145 7.14 -14.53 0.37
CA ASN A 145 5.69 -14.74 0.42
C ASN A 145 4.97 -13.98 1.55
N TRP A 146 5.47 -12.80 1.93
CA TRP A 146 4.98 -12.02 3.06
C TRP A 146 5.06 -12.77 4.40
N GLU A 147 6.05 -13.65 4.54
CA GLU A 147 6.33 -14.37 5.78
C GLU A 147 7.78 -14.12 6.21
N LEU A 148 7.99 -13.94 7.52
CA LEU A 148 9.32 -13.85 8.12
C LEU A 148 9.36 -14.78 9.32
N LEU A 149 10.39 -15.65 9.36
CA LEU A 149 10.57 -16.64 10.43
C LEU A 149 9.32 -17.54 10.68
N GLY A 150 8.54 -17.79 9.62
CA GLY A 150 7.32 -18.60 9.66
C GLY A 150 6.07 -17.88 10.18
N HIS A 151 6.10 -16.54 10.25
CA HIS A 151 4.96 -15.71 10.65
C HIS A 151 4.54 -14.77 9.52
N PRO A 152 3.24 -14.55 9.29
CA PRO A 152 2.77 -13.60 8.29
C PRO A 152 3.14 -12.16 8.67
N VAL A 153 3.44 -11.33 7.66
CA VAL A 153 3.96 -9.98 7.85
C VAL A 153 3.05 -8.93 7.21
N LEU A 154 2.78 -7.88 7.98
CA LEU A 154 2.11 -6.67 7.50
C LEU A 154 3.03 -5.47 7.65
N VAL A 155 3.19 -4.68 6.59
CA VAL A 155 3.80 -3.36 6.70
C VAL A 155 2.71 -2.35 7.04
N ARG A 156 2.85 -1.66 8.18
CA ARG A 156 1.92 -0.63 8.65
C ARG A 156 2.64 0.70 8.75
N ARG A 157 2.09 1.76 8.17
CA ARG A 157 2.69 3.09 8.26
C ARG A 157 2.18 3.80 9.51
N ALA A 158 2.96 4.73 10.06
CA ALA A 158 2.52 5.58 11.16
C ALA A 158 1.19 6.29 10.83
N SER A 159 1.03 6.76 9.59
CA SER A 159 -0.23 7.37 9.13
C SER A 159 -1.41 6.40 9.06
N ASP A 160 -1.18 5.09 8.87
CA ASP A 160 -2.25 4.08 8.92
C ASP A 160 -2.69 3.80 10.38
N GLU A 161 -1.80 3.98 11.36
CA GLU A 161 -2.11 3.85 12.79
C GLU A 161 -2.90 5.06 13.31
N GLU A 162 -2.56 6.28 12.84
CA GLU A 162 -3.36 7.47 13.10
C GLU A 162 -4.73 7.41 12.41
N ALA A 163 -4.76 6.96 11.15
CA ALA A 163 -5.99 6.65 10.43
C ALA A 163 -6.88 5.63 11.16
N ALA A 164 -6.31 4.69 11.94
CA ALA A 164 -7.09 3.75 12.73
C ALA A 164 -7.69 4.36 14.00
N LYS A 165 -7.27 5.57 14.43
CA LYS A 165 -7.88 6.28 15.55
C LYS A 165 -9.27 6.78 15.16
N LYS A 166 -10.15 6.92 16.15
CA LYS A 166 -11.48 7.51 15.96
C LYS A 166 -11.29 8.98 15.54
N SER A 167 -11.81 9.35 14.37
CA SER A 167 -11.76 10.73 13.89
C SER A 167 -12.61 11.64 14.77
N ALA A 168 -12.14 12.88 14.98
CA ALA A 168 -12.91 13.94 15.63
C ALA A 168 -14.25 14.22 14.91
N ALA A 169 -14.35 13.89 13.62
CA ALA A 169 -15.60 14.02 12.87
C ALA A 169 -16.71 13.08 13.36
N GLN A 170 -16.40 12.04 14.15
CA GLN A 170 -17.44 11.15 14.66
C GLN A 170 -18.48 11.90 15.49
N GLU A 171 -18.09 12.88 16.31
CA GLU A 171 -19.05 13.62 17.16
C GLU A 171 -20.07 14.41 16.32
N SER A 172 -19.63 15.01 15.22
CA SER A 172 -20.49 15.68 14.25
C SER A 172 -21.40 14.70 13.49
N LEU A 173 -20.97 13.45 13.32
CA LEU A 173 -21.78 12.39 12.72
C LEU A 173 -22.80 11.82 13.72
N ASP A 174 -22.41 11.65 14.97
CA ASP A 174 -23.29 11.12 16.03
C ASP A 174 -24.43 12.12 16.33
N SER A 175 -24.16 13.42 16.20
CA SER A 175 -25.15 14.51 16.32
C SER A 175 -25.97 14.74 15.04
N CYS A 176 -25.56 14.16 13.91
CA CYS A 176 -26.28 14.22 12.64
C CYS A 176 -27.55 13.36 12.73
N LEU A 177 -28.68 13.97 13.10
CA LEU A 177 -29.99 13.34 13.20
C LEU A 177 -30.49 12.84 11.83
N LEU A 178 -29.99 11.69 11.36
CA LEU A 178 -30.54 10.92 10.25
C LEU A 178 -31.40 9.78 10.81
N THR A 179 -32.38 10.13 11.63
CA THR A 179 -33.15 9.21 12.48
C THR A 179 -34.03 8.19 11.73
N THR A 180 -34.00 8.08 10.40
CA THR A 180 -35.00 7.24 9.71
C THR A 180 -34.56 6.58 8.40
N VAL A 181 -33.41 6.92 7.81
CA VAL A 181 -33.03 6.35 6.51
C VAL A 181 -31.62 5.78 6.59
N LEU A 182 -31.53 4.46 6.84
CA LEU A 182 -30.31 3.71 6.59
C LEU A 182 -30.03 3.78 5.08
N ARG A 183 -28.88 4.36 4.72
CA ARG A 183 -28.45 4.49 3.33
C ARG A 183 -27.41 3.43 3.01
N LYS A 184 -27.37 2.98 1.76
CA LYS A 184 -26.28 2.17 1.24
C LYS A 184 -25.02 3.03 1.13
N ILE A 185 -23.94 2.63 1.80
CA ILE A 185 -22.64 3.31 1.77
C ILE A 185 -21.60 2.31 1.25
N GLU A 186 -21.31 2.37 -0.05
CA GLU A 186 -20.30 1.50 -0.69
C GLU A 186 -19.05 2.28 -1.10
N SER A 187 -19.13 3.61 -1.14
CA SER A 187 -18.03 4.47 -1.51
C SER A 187 -17.93 5.71 -0.62
N GLY A 188 -16.76 6.34 -0.61
CA GLY A 188 -16.54 7.66 -0.01
C GLY A 188 -17.48 8.72 -0.61
N ALA A 189 -17.87 8.59 -1.88
CA ALA A 189 -18.84 9.49 -2.51
C ALA A 189 -20.25 9.33 -1.90
N ASP A 190 -20.68 8.10 -1.62
CA ASP A 190 -21.97 7.83 -0.96
C ASP A 190 -21.97 8.37 0.47
N PHE A 191 -20.86 8.18 1.18
CA PHE A 191 -20.67 8.76 2.51
C PHE A 191 -20.77 10.29 2.47
N ILE A 192 -20.07 10.97 1.57
CA ILE A 192 -20.13 12.44 1.44
C ILE A 192 -21.54 12.90 1.10
N ARG A 193 -22.25 12.18 0.22
CA ARG A 193 -23.65 12.50 -0.13
C ARG A 193 -24.58 12.39 1.07
N ALA A 194 -24.38 11.38 1.91
CA ALA A 194 -25.22 11.12 3.08
C ALA A 194 -24.90 12.03 4.27
N TYR A 195 -23.61 12.19 4.59
CA TYR A 195 -23.11 12.77 5.83
C TYR A 195 -22.27 14.02 5.67
N GLY A 196 -21.86 14.37 4.43
CA GLY A 196 -20.92 15.45 4.17
C GLY A 196 -21.37 16.80 4.73
N ARG A 197 -22.68 17.10 4.68
CA ARG A 197 -23.24 18.32 5.28
C ARG A 197 -23.05 18.40 6.79
N CYS A 198 -23.14 17.28 7.50
CA CYS A 198 -22.98 17.27 8.95
C CYS A 198 -21.54 17.58 9.35
N ILE A 199 -20.57 17.04 8.61
CA ILE A 199 -19.15 17.33 8.83
C ILE A 199 -18.81 18.78 8.44
N THR A 200 -19.31 19.28 7.31
CA THR A 200 -19.00 20.65 6.85
C THR A 200 -19.75 21.74 7.62
N SER A 201 -20.87 21.42 8.26
CA SER A 201 -21.63 22.39 9.09
C SER A 201 -21.06 22.53 10.50
N ASP A 202 -20.17 21.63 10.94
CA ASP A 202 -19.53 21.74 12.23
C ASP A 202 -18.48 22.86 12.22
N ALA A 203 -18.78 23.94 12.95
CA ALA A 203 -17.93 25.13 13.03
C ALA A 203 -16.58 24.85 13.70
N ASN A 204 -16.45 23.81 14.51
CA ASN A 204 -15.20 23.44 15.18
C ASN A 204 -14.23 22.77 14.20
N LEU A 205 -14.76 21.94 13.29
CA LEU A 205 -13.94 21.21 12.33
C LEU A 205 -13.46 22.08 11.17
N LYS A 206 -14.19 23.17 10.85
CA LYS A 206 -13.90 24.12 9.75
C LYS A 206 -13.58 23.43 8.42
N VAL A 207 -14.28 22.34 8.12
CA VAL A 207 -14.10 21.59 6.88
C VAL A 207 -14.71 22.38 5.72
N LYS A 208 -13.86 22.76 4.77
CA LYS A 208 -14.23 23.53 3.57
C LYS A 208 -14.71 22.63 2.45
N GLU A 209 -14.06 21.48 2.29
CA GLU A 209 -14.31 20.58 1.18
C GLU A 209 -14.13 19.12 1.60
N LEU A 210 -14.96 18.24 1.04
CA LEU A 210 -14.83 16.80 1.14
C LEU A 210 -14.77 16.19 -0.26
N ARG A 211 -13.87 15.21 -0.47
CA ARG A 211 -13.76 14.45 -1.72
C ARG A 211 -13.58 12.96 -1.47
N PRO A 212 -14.01 12.07 -2.37
CA PRO A 212 -13.62 10.66 -2.30
C PRO A 212 -12.09 10.52 -2.40
N ALA A 213 -11.50 9.62 -1.62
CA ALA A 213 -10.08 9.36 -1.67
C ALA A 213 -9.74 8.43 -2.86
N PRO A 214 -8.85 8.83 -3.78
CA PRO A 214 -8.50 7.98 -4.91
C PRO A 214 -7.83 6.69 -4.44
N GLY A 215 -8.26 5.56 -5.01
CA GLY A 215 -7.75 4.23 -4.67
C GLY A 215 -8.22 3.67 -3.32
N ARG A 216 -9.19 4.31 -2.64
CA ARG A 216 -9.80 3.81 -1.40
C ARG A 216 -11.31 3.89 -1.49
N GLU A 217 -11.98 2.74 -1.65
CA GLU A 217 -13.44 2.67 -1.79
C GLU A 217 -14.15 3.44 -0.68
N LEU A 218 -13.83 3.16 0.58
CA LEU A 218 -14.39 3.83 1.76
C LEU A 218 -13.43 4.89 2.34
N GLY A 219 -12.80 5.69 1.47
CA GLY A 219 -11.93 6.80 1.88
C GLY A 219 -12.48 8.17 1.49
N VAL A 220 -12.28 9.16 2.35
CA VAL A 220 -12.68 10.55 2.16
C VAL A 220 -11.52 11.47 2.50
N LEU A 221 -11.21 12.40 1.60
CA LEU A 221 -10.29 13.50 1.84
C LEU A 221 -11.08 14.68 2.38
N ALA A 222 -10.56 15.34 3.42
CA ALA A 222 -11.14 16.53 4.00
C ALA A 222 -10.15 17.70 3.95
N LEU A 223 -10.57 18.84 3.40
CA LEU A 223 -9.79 20.07 3.45
C LEU A 223 -10.34 20.94 4.59
N SER A 224 -9.51 21.29 5.57
CA SER A 224 -9.92 22.08 6.73
C SER A 224 -9.06 23.32 6.90
N SER A 225 -9.72 24.43 7.28
CA SER A 225 -9.07 25.68 7.67
C SER A 225 -8.87 25.79 9.20
N ALA A 226 -8.98 24.67 9.92
CA ALA A 226 -8.74 24.62 11.36
C ALA A 226 -7.24 24.63 11.69
N SER A 227 -6.91 24.63 12.99
CA SER A 227 -5.51 24.49 13.43
C SER A 227 -4.97 23.10 13.09
N GLU A 228 -3.65 22.98 12.98
CA GLU A 228 -2.99 21.70 12.67
C GLU A 228 -3.38 20.58 13.65
N VAL A 229 -3.60 20.91 14.92
CA VAL A 229 -4.07 19.95 15.94
C VAL A 229 -5.45 19.39 15.59
N VAL A 230 -6.37 20.22 15.12
CA VAL A 230 -7.72 19.79 14.71
C VAL A 230 -7.65 19.00 13.39
N VAL A 231 -6.82 19.44 12.44
CA VAL A 231 -6.58 18.69 11.20
C VAL A 231 -6.01 17.30 11.49
N ALA A 232 -5.05 17.19 12.42
CA ALA A 232 -4.52 15.91 12.87
C ALA A 232 -5.60 15.05 13.54
N ALA A 233 -6.45 15.63 14.40
CA ALA A 233 -7.55 14.92 15.04
C ALA A 233 -8.67 14.47 14.06
N LEU A 234 -8.81 15.14 12.92
CA LEU A 234 -9.73 14.73 11.86
C LEU A 234 -9.23 13.49 11.10
N ASN A 235 -7.91 13.25 11.05
CA ASN A 235 -7.37 12.03 10.47
C ASN A 235 -7.75 10.82 11.34
N GLY A 236 -8.44 9.85 10.75
CA GLY A 236 -8.98 8.74 11.52
C GLY A 236 -10.11 8.02 10.79
N THR A 237 -10.75 7.10 11.48
CA THR A 237 -11.94 6.40 11.00
C THR A 237 -13.20 6.94 11.67
N VAL A 238 -14.29 6.92 10.92
CA VAL A 238 -15.64 7.11 11.43
C VAL A 238 -16.47 5.87 11.15
N SER A 239 -17.37 5.52 12.06
CA SER A 239 -18.30 4.41 11.92
C SER A 239 -19.71 4.97 11.75
N VAL A 240 -20.41 4.54 10.70
CA VAL A 240 -21.80 4.95 10.44
C VAL A 240 -22.68 3.73 10.22
N ASN A 241 -23.92 3.81 10.69
CA ASN A 241 -24.91 2.77 10.41
C ASN A 241 -25.38 2.91 8.96
N ALA A 242 -25.19 1.87 8.16
CA ALA A 242 -25.66 1.76 6.79
C ALA A 242 -26.69 0.62 6.67
N GLU A 243 -27.31 0.50 5.50
CA GLU A 243 -28.33 -0.53 5.20
C GLU A 243 -27.82 -1.95 5.46
N ASN A 244 -26.56 -2.22 5.12
CA ASN A 244 -25.92 -3.54 5.26
C ASN A 244 -25.13 -3.70 6.58
N GLY A 245 -25.38 -2.84 7.57
CA GLY A 245 -24.69 -2.85 8.86
C GLY A 245 -23.73 -1.68 9.06
N LEU A 246 -22.84 -1.82 10.05
CA LEU A 246 -21.88 -0.78 10.41
C LEU A 246 -20.79 -0.68 9.33
N VAL A 247 -20.57 0.52 8.80
CA VAL A 247 -19.54 0.80 7.80
C VAL A 247 -18.50 1.75 8.40
N THR A 248 -17.23 1.39 8.24
CA THR A 248 -16.09 2.21 8.66
C THR A 248 -15.52 2.97 7.48
N VAL A 249 -15.48 4.31 7.58
CA VAL A 249 -14.96 5.20 6.55
C VAL A 249 -13.69 5.88 7.05
N LEU A 250 -12.65 5.89 6.23
CA LEU A 250 -11.40 6.57 6.52
C LEU A 250 -11.49 8.04 6.12
N ILE A 251 -11.18 8.95 7.04
CA ILE A 251 -11.03 10.38 6.80
C ILE A 251 -9.53 10.73 6.80
N ILE A 252 -9.08 11.35 5.71
CA ILE A 252 -7.72 11.88 5.54
C ILE A 252 -7.84 13.38 5.40
N ALA A 253 -7.42 14.12 6.43
CA ALA A 253 -7.56 15.56 6.51
C ALA A 253 -6.25 16.28 6.17
N TYR A 254 -6.38 17.36 5.40
CA TYR A 254 -5.30 18.25 5.02
C TYR A 254 -5.62 19.70 5.43
N PRO A 255 -4.60 20.51 5.76
CA PRO A 255 -4.82 21.93 5.94
C PRO A 255 -5.12 22.60 4.59
N GLU A 256 -5.86 23.70 4.61
CA GLU A 256 -6.32 24.46 3.44
C GLU A 256 -5.19 24.94 2.50
N THR A 257 -3.94 24.93 2.96
CA THR A 257 -2.76 25.22 2.15
C THR A 257 -2.44 24.16 1.10
N TYR A 258 -3.06 22.97 1.17
CA TYR A 258 -2.85 21.88 0.23
C TYR A 258 -3.96 21.83 -0.83
N SER A 259 -3.60 21.47 -2.05
CA SER A 259 -4.56 21.09 -3.07
C SER A 259 -4.89 19.61 -2.96
N LEU A 260 -6.18 19.29 -2.82
CA LEU A 260 -6.62 17.90 -2.89
C LEU A 260 -6.37 17.34 -4.30
N PRO A 261 -5.86 16.10 -4.44
CA PRO A 261 -5.73 15.45 -5.73
C PRO A 261 -7.08 15.45 -6.46
N LYS A 262 -7.00 15.64 -7.79
CA LYS A 262 -8.15 15.56 -8.69
C LYS A 262 -8.49 14.10 -8.99
#